data_AF-A0MNR6-F1
#
_entry.id   AF-A0MNR6-F1
#
_cell.length_a   1.000
_cell.length_b   1.000
_cell.length_c   1.000
_cell.angle_alpha   90.00
_cell.angle_beta   90.00
_cell.angle_gamma   90.00
#
_symmetry.space_group_name_H-M   'P 1'
#
loop_
_entity.id
_entity.type
_entity.pdbx_description
1 polymer ?
#
loop_
_entity_poly.entity_id
_entity_poly.type
_entity_poly.pdbx_seq_one_letter_code
_entity_poly.pdbx_strand_id
1 'polypeptide(L)' 'VWAIVWAVGPIFNWGAYVPEGILTSCSFDYLSTDYATRSNILCMYFCGFMMPIVIIAFCYFNIVMS' A
#
# COMPACT_ATOMS: atom_id res chain seq x y z
N VAL A 1 -5.98 -9.65 9.02
CA VAL A 1 -6.45 -10.10 7.68
C VAL A 1 -6.23 -9.03 6.61
N TRP A 2 -6.83 -7.83 6.73
CA TRP A 2 -6.68 -6.74 5.73
C TRP A 2 -5.22 -6.43 5.33
N ALA A 3 -4.34 -6.23 6.31
CA ALA A 3 -2.94 -5.90 6.06
C ALA A 3 -2.21 -6.97 5.22
N ILE A 4 -2.46 -8.25 5.49
CA ILE A 4 -1.83 -9.36 4.76
C ILE A 4 -2.32 -9.37 3.31
N VAL A 5 -3.62 -9.17 3.08
CA VAL A 5 -4.21 -9.19 1.72
C VAL A 5 -3.52 -8.19 0.79
N TRP A 6 -3.26 -6.97 1.27
CA TRP A 6 -2.65 -5.94 0.43
C TRP A 6 -1.11 -5.97 0.42
N ALA A 7 -0.48 -6.59 1.42
CA ALA A 7 0.97 -6.78 1.45
C ALA A 7 1.44 -8.03 0.69
N VAL A 8 0.60 -9.05 0.51
CA VAL A 8 1.05 -10.35 -0.05
C VAL A 8 1.18 -10.34 -1.58
N GLY A 9 0.62 -9.34 -2.28
CA GLY A 9 0.63 -9.26 -3.75
C GLY A 9 2.00 -9.52 -4.40
N PRO A 10 3.09 -8.85 -3.96
CA PRO A 10 4.43 -9.06 -4.50
C PRO A 10 4.99 -10.48 -4.33
N ILE A 11 4.51 -11.25 -3.34
CA ILE A 11 4.91 -12.66 -3.16
C ILE A 11 4.36 -13.54 -4.29
N PHE A 12 3.24 -13.13 -4.89
CA PHE A 12 2.57 -13.83 -5.99
C PHE A 12 2.84 -13.20 -7.36
N ASN A 13 3.98 -12.53 -7.54
CA ASN A 13 4.38 -11.81 -8.77
C ASN A 13 3.43 -10.68 -9.20
N TRP A 14 2.56 -10.20 -8.30
CA TRP A 14 1.81 -8.98 -8.53
C TRP A 14 2.58 -7.81 -7.91
N GLY A 15 3.60 -7.35 -8.63
CA GLY A 15 4.68 -6.52 -8.10
C GLY A 15 5.83 -7.36 -7.54
N ALA A 16 6.84 -6.71 -6.95
CA ALA A 16 8.02 -7.37 -6.38
C ALA A 16 8.50 -6.69 -5.10
N TYR A 17 9.14 -7.44 -4.21
CA TYR A 17 9.94 -6.88 -3.10
C TYR A 17 11.41 -6.84 -3.52
N VAL A 18 12.01 -5.65 -3.54
CA VAL A 18 13.36 -5.40 -4.05
C VAL A 18 14.17 -4.54 -3.06
N PRO A 19 15.52 -4.65 -3.07
CA PRO A 19 16.36 -3.73 -2.31
C PRO A 19 16.16 -2.28 -2.75
N GLU A 20 16.09 -1.35 -1.80
CA GLU A 20 15.91 0.08 -2.05
C GLU A 20 17.15 0.90 -1.69
N GLY A 21 17.28 2.10 -2.29
CA GLY A 21 18.29 3.09 -1.91
C GLY A 21 19.74 2.59 -1.99
N ILE A 22 20.45 2.64 -0.84
CA ILE A 22 21.83 2.16 -0.70
C ILE A 22 21.94 0.63 -0.55
N LEU A 23 20.87 -0.12 -0.83
CA LEU A 23 20.83 -1.58 -0.89
C LEU A 23 20.99 -2.27 0.48
N THR A 24 20.59 -1.61 1.58
CA THR A 24 20.63 -2.17 2.95
C THR A 24 19.25 -2.47 3.52
N SER A 25 18.17 -2.09 2.82
CA SER A 25 16.77 -2.40 3.15
C SER A 25 16.04 -2.92 1.90
N CYS A 26 14.91 -3.61 2.13
CA CYS A 26 14.01 -4.05 1.06
C CYS A 26 12.66 -3.35 1.21
N SER A 27 12.05 -3.02 0.07
CA SER A 27 10.71 -2.44 -0.01
C SER A 27 9.98 -2.99 -1.24
N PHE A 28 8.73 -2.59 -1.45
CA PHE A 28 8.02 -2.91 -2.68
C PHE A 28 8.64 -2.14 -3.84
N ASP A 29 8.67 -2.73 -5.03
CA ASP A 29 9.18 -2.07 -6.23
C ASP A 29 8.26 -0.91 -6.62
N TYR A 30 8.76 0.32 -6.45
CA TYR A 30 8.08 1.56 -6.82
C TYR A 30 8.71 2.22 -8.06
N LEU A 31 9.70 1.60 -8.68
CA LEU A 31 10.44 2.14 -9.84
C LEU A 31 9.95 1.52 -11.14
N SER A 32 9.61 0.23 -11.15
CA SER A 32 9.15 -0.45 -12.35
C SER A 32 7.79 0.08 -12.82
N THR A 33 7.67 0.24 -14.14
CA THR A 33 6.50 0.86 -14.78
C THR A 33 5.61 -0.14 -15.52
N ASP A 34 5.86 -1.43 -15.33
CA ASP A 34 5.02 -2.49 -15.85
C ASP A 34 3.62 -2.48 -15.20
N TYR A 35 2.66 -3.08 -15.90
CA TYR A 35 1.26 -3.06 -15.47
C TYR A 35 1.03 -3.79 -14.14
N ALA A 36 1.78 -4.86 -13.86
CA ALA A 36 1.61 -5.64 -12.64
C ALA A 36 2.08 -4.84 -11.41
N THR A 37 3.28 -4.26 -11.48
CA THR A 37 3.83 -3.41 -10.42
C THR A 37 2.96 -2.16 -10.18
N ARG A 38 2.59 -1.45 -11.25
CA ARG A 38 1.73 -0.25 -11.12
C ARG A 38 0.37 -0.55 -10.52
N SER A 39 -0.28 -1.62 -10.94
CA SER A 39 -1.59 -2.00 -10.38
C SER A 39 -1.47 -2.42 -8.91
N ASN A 40 -0.41 -3.13 -8.52
CA ASN A 40 -0.16 -3.46 -7.13
C ASN A 40 0.06 -2.21 -6.25
N ILE A 41 0.89 -1.25 -6.71
CA ILE A 41 1.11 0.02 -6.01
C ILE A 41 -0.19 0.78 -5.80
N LEU A 42 -1.02 0.91 -6.85
CA LEU A 42 -2.32 1.61 -6.76
C LEU A 42 -3.23 0.93 -5.73
N CYS A 43 -3.32 -0.40 -5.73
CA CYS A 43 -4.12 -1.14 -4.76
C CYS A 43 -3.61 -0.96 -3.32
N MET A 44 -2.28 -1.03 -3.09
CA MET A 44 -1.69 -0.75 -1.79
C MET A 44 -1.99 0.67 -1.32
N TYR A 45 -1.91 1.67 -2.20
CA TYR A 45 -2.17 3.05 -1.85
C TYR A 45 -3.65 3.30 -1.50
N PHE A 46 -4.58 2.85 -2.34
CA PHE A 46 -6.01 3.09 -2.10
C PHE A 46 -6.53 2.28 -0.90
N CYS A 47 -6.21 1.00 -0.84
CA CYS A 47 -6.77 0.10 0.18
C CYS A 47 -5.94 0.09 1.47
N GLY A 48 -4.62 0.10 1.36
CA GLY A 48 -3.72 0.07 2.51
C GLY A 48 -3.58 1.43 3.22
N PHE A 49 -3.76 2.55 2.50
CA PHE A 49 -3.51 3.89 3.03
C PHE A 49 -4.74 4.81 2.98
N MET A 50 -5.33 5.06 1.81
CA MET A 50 -6.42 6.03 1.68
C MET A 50 -7.69 5.61 2.44
N MET A 51 -8.12 4.35 2.30
CA MET A 51 -9.30 3.83 2.99
C MET A 51 -9.23 3.99 4.53
N PRO A 52 -8.18 3.55 5.23
CA PRO A 52 -8.09 3.76 6.68
C PRO A 52 -8.02 5.25 7.05
N ILE A 53 -7.37 6.09 6.25
CA ILE A 53 -7.37 7.54 6.48
C ILE A 53 -8.78 8.12 6.41
N VAL A 54 -9.58 7.75 5.40
CA VAL A 54 -10.96 8.23 5.28
C VAL A 54 -11.80 7.80 6.48
N ILE A 55 -11.64 6.56 6.94
CA ILE A 55 -12.34 6.05 8.14
C ILE A 55 -11.94 6.86 9.37
N ILE A 56 -10.64 7.06 9.58
CA ILE A 56 -10.09 7.83 10.70
C ILE A 56 -10.63 9.27 10.65
N ALA A 57 -10.54 9.93 9.50
CA ALA A 57 -11.02 11.29 9.31
C ALA A 57 -12.52 11.41 9.57
N PHE A 58 -13.33 10.46 9.09
CA PHE A 58 -14.76 10.42 9.35
C PHE A 58 -15.07 10.27 10.84
N CYS A 59 -14.40 9.34 11.53
CA CYS A 59 -14.58 9.14 12.97
C CYS A 59 -14.22 10.39 13.76
N TYR A 60 -13.05 10.99 13.51
CA TYR A 60 -12.63 12.20 14.23
C TYR A 60 -13.49 13.42 13.90
N PHE A 61 -13.94 13.56 12.65
CA PHE A 61 -14.88 14.62 12.29
C PHE A 61 -16.18 14.51 13.07
N ASN A 62 -16.73 13.30 13.22
CA ASN A 62 -17.93 13.07 14.04
C ASN A 62 -17.68 13.35 15.54
N ILE A 63 -16.49 13.05 16.07
CA ILE A 63 -16.13 13.36 17.47
C ILE A 63 -16.01 14.87 17.70
N VAL A 64 -15.46 15.63 16.74
CA VAL A 64 -15.30 17.08 16.88
C VAL A 64 -16.62 17.82 16.71
N MET A 65 -17.50 17.31 15.86
CA MET A 65 -18.80 17.91 15.57
C MET A 65 -19.94 17.42 16.48
N SER A 66 -19.66 16.49 17.41
CA SER A 66 -20.61 16.02 18.43
C SER A 66 -20.74 16.97 19.61
#